data_AF-G6Y881-F1
#
_entry.id   AF-G6Y881-F1
#
_cell.length_a   1.000
_cell.length_b   1.000
_cell.length_c   1.000
_cell.angle_alpha   90.00
_cell.angle_beta   90.00
_cell.angle_gamma   90.00
#
_symmetry.space_group_name_H-M   'P 1'
#
loop_
_entity.id
_entity.type
_entity.pdbx_description
1 polymer ?
#
loop_
_entity_poly.entity_id
_entity_poly.type
_entity_poly.pdbx_seq_one_letter_code
_entity_poly.pdbx_strand_id
1 'polypeptide(L)'
;MADATPPRQRKPKAAAAVISSRRKRPKKTLGDDFVAAVRADFKTHGAGVIASVRADKPDQYLKIVLSVLPKDLHVNINELDALSDDEIRSRIRGLEAVLKPFLERTGLEKPVADRPVLEEPGSADRGAQRLSGAAEGAGPQAPH
;
A
#
# COMPACT_ATOMS: atom_id res chain seq x y z
N MET A 1 69.61 -47.99 58.49
CA MET A 1 68.76 -48.91 57.71
C MET A 1 67.32 -48.45 57.86
N ALA A 2 66.64 -48.31 56.71
CA ALA A 2 65.20 -48.17 56.52
C ALA A 2 64.47 -46.95 57.14
N ASP A 3 64.45 -45.88 56.35
CA ASP A 3 63.31 -44.99 56.19
C ASP A 3 62.08 -45.79 55.70
N ALA A 4 60.92 -45.62 56.31
CA ALA A 4 59.66 -46.25 55.88
C ALA A 4 58.46 -45.31 56.12
N THR A 5 57.97 -44.75 55.01
CA THR A 5 56.68 -44.04 54.85
C THR A 5 55.50 -45.02 54.91
N PRO A 6 54.29 -44.62 55.38
CA PRO A 6 53.06 -44.70 54.55
C PRO A 6 52.04 -43.53 54.85
N PRO A 7 50.89 -43.37 54.17
CA PRO A 7 50.66 -42.19 53.33
C PRO A 7 49.37 -41.37 53.57
N ARG A 8 49.39 -40.12 53.06
CA ARG A 8 48.35 -39.44 52.25
C ARG A 8 46.87 -39.51 52.69
N GLN A 9 46.33 -38.34 53.12
CA GLN A 9 45.03 -37.86 52.64
C GLN A 9 45.05 -36.33 52.42
N ARG A 10 45.00 -35.91 51.15
CA ARG A 10 44.73 -34.53 50.74
C ARG A 10 43.22 -34.40 50.51
N LYS A 11 42.55 -33.52 51.26
CA LYS A 11 41.20 -33.04 50.91
C LYS A 11 41.36 -31.87 49.91
N PRO A 12 40.70 -31.86 48.75
CA PRO A 12 40.71 -30.71 47.87
C PRO A 12 39.65 -29.72 48.37
N LYS A 13 40.08 -28.57 48.91
CA LYS A 13 39.16 -27.45 49.11
C LYS A 13 39.05 -26.75 47.76
N ALA A 14 37.90 -26.96 47.12
CA ALA A 14 37.51 -26.34 45.86
C ALA A 14 37.88 -24.85 45.87
N ALA A 15 38.79 -24.47 44.97
CA ALA A 15 38.93 -23.09 44.56
C ALA A 15 37.59 -22.70 43.93
N ALA A 16 36.82 -21.89 44.65
CA ALA A 16 35.66 -21.20 44.11
C ALA A 16 36.18 -20.26 43.02
N ALA A 17 36.24 -20.79 41.79
CA ALA A 17 36.37 -19.98 40.60
C ALA A 17 35.16 -19.05 40.59
N VAL A 18 35.39 -17.80 40.95
CA VAL A 18 34.47 -16.70 40.68
C VAL A 18 34.35 -16.65 39.16
N ILE A 19 33.39 -17.38 38.60
CA ILE A 19 32.91 -17.15 37.24
C ILE A 19 32.17 -15.82 37.35
N SER A 20 32.92 -14.72 37.31
CA SER A 20 32.36 -13.43 36.98
C SER A 20 31.76 -13.65 35.60
N SER A 21 30.43 -13.70 35.53
CA SER A 21 29.70 -13.61 34.28
C SER A 21 30.11 -12.28 33.67
N ARG A 22 31.15 -12.33 32.83
CA ARG A 22 31.60 -11.20 32.03
C ARG A 22 30.42 -10.92 31.12
N ARG A 23 29.55 -9.98 31.54
CA ARG A 23 28.37 -9.53 30.80
C ARG A 23 28.87 -9.34 29.37
N LYS A 24 28.40 -10.22 28.48
CA LYS A 24 28.87 -10.28 27.10
C LYS A 24 28.38 -8.99 26.47
N ARG A 25 29.20 -7.94 26.57
CA ARG A 25 28.97 -6.67 25.89
C ARG A 25 28.76 -7.06 24.43
N PRO A 26 27.59 -6.80 23.83
CA PRO A 26 27.41 -7.02 22.42
C PRO A 26 28.53 -6.22 21.75
N LYS A 27 29.42 -6.93 21.06
CA LYS A 27 30.49 -6.29 20.31
C LYS A 27 29.75 -5.54 19.21
N LYS A 28 29.68 -4.21 19.30
CA LYS A 28 29.24 -3.39 18.19
C LYS A 28 30.03 -3.84 16.97
N THR A 29 29.31 -4.37 16.00
CA THR A 29 29.94 -4.91 14.81
C THR A 29 30.25 -3.73 13.89
N LEU A 30 31.27 -3.88 13.04
CA LEU A 30 31.53 -2.90 11.98
C LEU A 30 30.27 -2.63 11.14
N GLY A 31 29.39 -3.63 11.00
CA GLY A 31 28.09 -3.48 10.36
C GLY A 31 27.15 -2.51 11.09
N ASP A 32 27.08 -2.58 12.41
CA ASP A 32 26.23 -1.66 13.21
C ASP A 32 26.69 -0.22 13.09
N ASP A 33 28.01 0.00 13.14
CA ASP A 33 28.61 1.34 13.02
C ASP A 33 28.44 1.90 11.60
N PHE A 34 28.53 1.05 10.56
CA PHE A 34 28.22 1.44 9.18
C PHE A 34 26.77 1.88 9.02
N VAL A 35 25.81 1.10 9.51
CA VAL A 35 24.38 1.45 9.42
C VAL A 35 24.09 2.73 10.21
N ALA A 36 24.73 2.94 11.36
CA ALA A 36 24.62 4.17 12.13
C ALA A 36 25.16 5.38 11.36
N ALA A 37 26.31 5.24 10.69
CA ALA A 37 26.91 6.29 9.87
C ALA A 37 26.02 6.65 8.67
N VAL A 38 25.54 5.65 7.91
CA VAL A 38 24.62 5.86 6.78
C VAL A 38 23.34 6.55 7.23
N ARG A 39 22.80 6.19 8.40
CA ARG A 39 21.61 6.85 8.96
C ARG A 39 21.89 8.31 9.33
N ALA A 40 23.05 8.60 9.91
CA ALA A 40 23.43 9.97 10.27
C ALA A 40 23.63 10.86 9.03
N ASP A 41 24.27 10.30 8.00
CA ASP A 41 24.43 10.95 6.70
C ASP A 41 23.07 11.24 6.06
N PHE A 42 22.19 10.26 5.99
CA PHE A 42 20.84 10.44 5.43
C PHE A 42 20.02 11.48 6.21
N LYS A 43 20.15 11.56 7.53
CA LYS A 43 19.48 12.61 8.33
C LYS A 43 19.95 14.02 7.99
N THR A 44 21.23 14.16 7.66
CA THR A 44 21.86 15.47 7.42
C THR A 44 21.72 15.91 5.97
N HIS A 45 21.87 14.97 5.02
CA HIS A 45 21.97 15.25 3.60
C HIS A 45 20.86 14.62 2.75
N GLY A 46 20.12 13.65 3.29
CA GLY A 46 19.17 12.85 2.52
C GLY A 46 18.09 13.67 1.82
N ALA A 47 17.54 14.68 2.47
CA ALA A 47 16.53 15.56 1.86
C ALA A 47 17.08 16.33 0.64
N GLY A 48 18.31 16.83 0.75
CA GLY A 48 18.99 17.52 -0.36
C GLY A 48 19.26 16.58 -1.52
N VAL A 49 19.80 15.39 -1.24
CA VAL A 49 20.06 14.37 -2.27
C VAL A 49 18.76 13.94 -2.97
N ILE A 50 17.68 13.72 -2.22
CA ILE A 50 16.37 13.39 -2.79
C ILE A 50 15.86 14.50 -3.71
N ALA A 51 16.01 15.76 -3.30
CA ALA A 51 15.60 16.90 -4.11
C ALA A 51 16.43 16.99 -5.41
N SER A 52 17.74 16.82 -5.33
CA SER A 52 18.62 16.79 -6.51
C SER A 52 18.27 15.64 -7.45
N VAL A 53 18.10 14.42 -6.95
CA VAL A 53 17.73 13.27 -7.79
C VAL A 53 16.35 13.47 -8.43
N ARG A 54 15.39 14.09 -7.73
CA ARG A 54 14.08 14.42 -8.30
C ARG A 54 14.20 15.41 -9.47
N ALA A 55 15.10 16.39 -9.37
CA ALA A 55 15.32 17.38 -10.42
C ALA A 55 16.12 16.82 -11.61
N ASP A 56 17.22 16.11 -11.32
CA ASP A 56 18.18 15.69 -12.35
C ASP A 56 17.80 14.35 -13.00
N LYS A 57 17.18 13.43 -12.24
CA LYS A 57 16.88 12.05 -12.66
C LYS A 57 15.53 11.57 -12.09
N PRO A 58 14.42 12.18 -12.52
CA PRO A 58 13.09 11.86 -11.98
C PRO A 58 12.71 10.38 -12.15
N ASP A 59 13.11 9.72 -13.24
CA ASP A 59 12.84 8.29 -13.45
C ASP A 59 13.51 7.41 -12.40
N GLN A 60 14.74 7.76 -12.01
CA GLN A 60 15.48 7.01 -10.98
C GLN A 60 14.86 7.23 -9.61
N TYR A 61 14.42 8.46 -9.31
CA TYR A 61 13.69 8.77 -8.08
C TYR A 61 12.43 7.91 -7.95
N LEU A 62 11.60 7.84 -9.00
CA LEU A 62 10.37 7.05 -8.98
C LEU A 62 10.64 5.54 -8.80
N LYS A 63 11.70 5.01 -9.40
CA LYS A 63 12.13 3.62 -9.19
C LYS A 63 12.54 3.35 -7.73
N ILE A 64 13.28 4.26 -7.11
CA ILE A 64 13.66 4.14 -5.70
C ILE A 64 12.42 4.17 -4.81
N VAL A 65 11.51 5.12 -5.04
CA VAL A 65 10.23 5.20 -4.29
C VAL A 65 9.46 3.90 -4.43
N LEU A 66 9.31 3.37 -5.64
CA LEU A 66 8.63 2.09 -5.89
C LEU A 66 9.33 0.91 -5.20
N SER A 67 10.66 0.91 -5.08
CA SER A 67 11.41 -0.18 -4.44
C SER A 67 11.28 -0.23 -2.91
N VAL A 68 10.97 0.91 -2.29
CA VAL A 68 10.76 1.01 -0.83
C VAL A 68 9.32 0.65 -0.47
N LEU A 69 8.39 0.84 -1.41
CA LEU A 69 7.02 0.38 -1.24
C LEU A 69 6.98 -1.16 -1.23
N PRO A 70 6.18 -1.77 -0.35
CA PRO A 70 5.84 -3.18 -0.46
C PRO A 70 5.39 -3.51 -1.89
N LYS A 71 5.99 -4.53 -2.50
CA LYS A 71 5.68 -4.96 -3.88
C LYS A 71 4.22 -5.42 -4.01
N ASP A 72 3.64 -5.87 -2.91
CA ASP A 72 2.25 -6.32 -2.77
C ASP A 72 1.41 -5.27 -2.02
N LEU A 73 1.52 -4.00 -2.41
CA LEU A 73 0.54 -2.99 -2.01
C LEU A 73 -0.77 -3.26 -2.77
N HIS A 74 -1.44 -4.34 -2.40
CA HIS A 74 -2.87 -4.53 -2.66
C HIS A 74 -3.61 -3.50 -1.80
N VAL A 75 -3.60 -2.25 -2.24
CA VAL A 75 -4.66 -1.32 -1.83
C VAL A 75 -5.92 -1.90 -2.46
N ASN A 76 -6.64 -2.69 -1.67
CA ASN A 76 -7.93 -3.28 -2.02
C ASN A 76 -8.92 -2.12 -2.16
N ILE A 77 -8.84 -1.36 -3.27
CA ILE A 77 -9.76 -0.26 -3.56
C ILE A 77 -11.12 -0.84 -3.97
N ASN A 78 -11.19 -2.12 -4.33
CA ASN A 78 -12.44 -2.76 -4.70
C ASN A 78 -12.41 -4.26 -4.34
N GLU A 79 -12.65 -4.59 -3.07
CA GLU A 79 -12.90 -5.97 -2.62
C GLU A 79 -14.05 -6.65 -3.38
N LEU A 80 -14.86 -5.87 -4.11
CA LEU A 80 -15.97 -6.35 -4.94
C LEU A 80 -15.53 -6.87 -6.30
N ASP A 81 -14.39 -6.44 -6.85
CA ASP A 81 -13.92 -6.86 -8.20
C ASP A 81 -13.35 -8.29 -8.20
N ALA A 82 -13.03 -8.83 -7.02
CA ALA A 82 -12.53 -10.19 -6.84
C ALA A 82 -13.64 -11.20 -6.44
N LEU A 83 -14.87 -10.73 -6.22
CA LEU A 83 -15.99 -11.59 -5.86
C LEU A 83 -16.67 -12.13 -7.12
N SER A 84 -17.03 -13.40 -7.09
CA SER A 84 -17.95 -13.96 -8.07
C SER A 84 -19.35 -13.37 -7.91
N ASP A 85 -20.16 -13.41 -8.98
CA ASP A 85 -21.56 -12.97 -8.96
C ASP A 85 -22.38 -13.62 -7.83
N ASP A 86 -22.07 -14.88 -7.50
CA ASP A 86 -22.73 -15.61 -6.42
C ASP A 86 -22.34 -15.09 -5.03
N GLU A 87 -21.07 -14.74 -4.83
CA GLU A 87 -20.58 -14.12 -3.59
C GLU A 87 -21.12 -12.70 -3.42
N ILE A 88 -21.18 -11.93 -4.50
CA ILE A 88 -21.82 -10.61 -4.53
C ILE A 88 -23.29 -10.74 -4.12
N ARG A 89 -24.03 -11.70 -4.70
CA ARG A 89 -25.44 -11.94 -4.38
C ARG A 89 -25.64 -12.38 -2.93
N SER A 90 -24.77 -13.24 -2.41
CA SER A 90 -24.79 -13.66 -1.00
C SER A 90 -24.61 -12.47 -0.06
N ARG A 91 -23.68 -11.58 -0.38
CA ARG A 91 -23.38 -10.39 0.42
C ARG A 91 -24.50 -9.35 0.38
N ILE A 92 -25.13 -9.14 -0.78
CA ILE A 92 -26.34 -8.30 -0.91
C ILE A 92 -27.45 -8.83 -0.01
N ARG A 93 -27.73 -10.13 -0.04
CA ARG A 93 -28.77 -10.75 0.82
C ARG A 93 -28.45 -10.59 2.31
N GLY A 94 -27.17 -10.72 2.69
CA GLY A 94 -26.71 -10.46 4.05
C GLY A 94 -26.96 -9.02 4.48
N LEU A 95 -26.68 -8.05 3.61
CA LEU A 95 -26.93 -6.62 3.88
C LEU A 95 -28.43 -6.30 3.95
N GLU A 96 -29.24 -6.87 3.06
CA GLU A 96 -30.70 -6.72 3.07
C GLU A 96 -31.30 -7.21 4.40
N ALA A 97 -30.85 -8.35 4.91
CA ALA A 97 -31.34 -8.88 6.19
C ALA A 97 -31.07 -7.95 7.38
N VAL A 98 -29.91 -7.26 7.36
CA VAL A 98 -29.54 -6.29 8.39
C VAL A 98 -30.29 -4.97 8.22
N LEU A 99 -30.46 -4.49 6.98
CA LEU A 99 -30.98 -3.16 6.70
C LEU A 99 -32.51 -3.10 6.68
N LYS A 100 -33.18 -4.20 6.29
CA LYS A 100 -34.64 -4.31 6.20
C LYS A 100 -35.40 -3.79 7.44
N PRO A 101 -35.06 -4.16 8.69
CA PRO A 101 -35.77 -3.63 9.86
C PRO A 101 -35.60 -2.11 10.07
N PHE A 102 -34.57 -1.50 9.49
CA PHE A 102 -34.38 -0.05 9.52
C PHE A 102 -35.19 0.64 8.41
N LEU A 103 -35.29 0.04 7.22
CA LEU A 103 -36.04 0.59 6.10
C LEU A 103 -37.55 0.55 6.34
N GLU A 104 -38.05 -0.53 6.94
CA GLU A 104 -39.45 -0.68 7.35
C GLU A 104 -39.87 0.42 8.35
N ARG A 105 -38.93 0.87 9.21
CA ARG A 105 -39.16 2.02 10.11
C ARG A 105 -39.15 3.37 9.41
N THR A 106 -38.50 3.49 8.25
CA THR A 106 -38.43 4.75 7.48
C THR A 106 -39.60 4.96 6.53
N GLY A 107 -40.53 4.00 6.40
CA GLY A 107 -41.77 4.18 5.63
C GLY A 107 -41.58 4.28 4.11
N LEU A 108 -40.45 3.79 3.57
CA LEU A 108 -40.14 3.78 2.13
C LEU A 108 -40.67 2.52 1.40
N GLU A 109 -41.69 1.87 1.94
CA GLU A 109 -42.40 0.73 1.34
C GLU A 109 -43.50 1.22 0.37
N LYS A 110 -43.16 2.02 -0.65
CA LYS A 110 -44.06 2.18 -1.79
C LYS A 110 -43.58 1.30 -2.94
N PRO A 111 -44.37 0.28 -3.34
CA PRO A 111 -43.98 -0.58 -4.43
C PRO A 111 -43.90 0.24 -5.72
N VAL A 112 -42.82 0.04 -6.48
CA VAL A 112 -42.64 0.51 -7.86
C VAL A 112 -43.56 -0.32 -8.78
N ALA A 113 -44.85 -0.41 -8.45
CA ALA A 113 -45.84 -1.13 -9.25
C ALA A 113 -46.77 -0.16 -10.00
N ASP A 114 -46.92 1.08 -9.51
CA ASP A 114 -47.82 2.09 -10.10
C ASP A 114 -47.08 3.22 -10.83
N ARG A 115 -45.94 2.93 -11.47
CA ARG A 115 -45.43 3.85 -12.49
C ARG A 115 -46.30 3.65 -13.74
N PRO A 116 -47.14 4.61 -14.14
CA PRO A 116 -47.80 4.51 -15.43
C PRO A 116 -46.70 4.43 -16.49
N VAL A 117 -46.77 3.40 -17.31
CA VAL A 117 -45.96 3.24 -18.51
C VAL A 117 -46.07 4.56 -19.28
N LEU A 118 -44.96 5.27 -19.41
CA LEU A 118 -44.89 6.43 -20.28
C LEU A 118 -45.15 5.90 -21.69
N GLU A 119 -46.33 6.15 -22.22
CA GLU A 119 -46.58 5.95 -23.64
C GLU A 119 -45.55 6.76 -24.42
N GLU A 120 -44.78 6.06 -25.25
CA GLU A 120 -43.83 6.62 -26.19
C GLU A 120 -44.53 7.68 -27.04
N PRO A 121 -44.18 8.98 -26.93
CA PRO A 121 -44.70 9.96 -27.86
C PRO A 121 -44.04 9.73 -29.21
N GLY A 122 -44.82 9.16 -30.12
CA GLY A 122 -44.90 9.52 -31.53
C GLY A 122 -43.59 9.82 -32.23
N SER A 123 -43.23 8.90 -33.12
CA SER A 123 -42.44 9.13 -34.33
C SER A 123 -42.74 10.51 -34.95
N ALA A 124 -41.91 11.50 -34.65
CA ALA A 124 -41.90 12.80 -35.32
C ALA A 124 -40.47 13.08 -35.81
N ASP A 125 -40.26 12.67 -37.05
CA ASP A 125 -39.58 13.43 -38.10
C ASP A 125 -38.45 14.38 -37.63
N ARG A 126 -37.20 13.89 -37.70
CA ARG A 126 -36.01 14.74 -37.73
C ARG A 126 -35.34 14.67 -39.10
N GLY A 127 -36.08 15.10 -40.11
CA GLY A 127 -35.55 15.47 -41.42
C GLY A 127 -35.04 16.92 -41.42
N ALA A 128 -33.71 17.07 -41.50
CA ALA A 128 -32.99 18.18 -42.14
C ALA A 128 -33.34 19.63 -41.73
N GLN A 129 -32.60 20.17 -40.76
CA GLN A 129 -32.21 21.58 -40.79
C GLN A 129 -30.70 21.65 -41.12
N ARG A 130 -30.41 21.70 -42.42
CA ARG A 130 -29.09 22.13 -42.92
C ARG A 130 -29.02 23.64 -42.74
N LEU A 131 -28.12 24.06 -41.86
CA LEU A 131 -27.67 25.43 -41.70
C LEU A 131 -27.09 25.92 -43.04
N SER A 132 -27.77 26.86 -43.69
CA SER A 132 -27.25 27.61 -44.83
C SER A 132 -27.12 29.08 -44.43
N GLY A 133 -25.88 29.57 -44.41
CA GLY A 133 -25.51 30.96 -44.16
C GLY A 133 -24.24 30.98 -43.33
N ALA A 134 -23.21 31.75 -43.62
CA ALA A 134 -22.87 32.67 -44.69
C ALA A 134 -21.37 33.01 -44.49
N ALA A 135 -20.82 33.87 -45.36
CA ALA A 135 -19.55 34.59 -45.19
C ALA A 135 -18.30 33.77 -45.56
N GLU A 136 -17.68 34.06 -46.70
CA GLU A 136 -16.63 35.08 -46.91
C GLU A 136 -15.31 34.30 -47.10
N GLY A 137 -14.62 34.37 -48.22
CA GLY A 137 -14.13 35.59 -48.82
C GLY A 137 -12.66 35.77 -48.43
N ALA A 138 -11.74 35.10 -49.10
CA ALA A 138 -10.32 35.51 -49.18
C ALA A 138 -9.63 34.68 -50.27
N GLY A 139 -9.07 35.39 -51.26
CA GLY A 139 -8.48 34.84 -52.48
C GLY A 139 -7.03 34.34 -52.34
N PRO A 140 -6.21 34.43 -53.40
CA PRO A 140 -5.54 33.25 -53.96
C PRO A 140 -4.02 33.22 -53.82
N GLN A 141 -3.47 32.04 -54.15
CA GLN A 141 -2.14 31.75 -54.75
C GLN A 141 -0.86 32.26 -54.06
N ALA A 142 0.01 31.32 -53.73
CA ALA A 142 1.45 31.49 -53.80
C ALA A 142 2.01 30.44 -54.78
N PRO A 143 2.79 30.81 -55.81
CA PRO A 143 3.48 29.86 -56.67
C PRO A 143 4.88 29.51 -56.14
N HIS A 144 5.42 28.45 -56.74
CA HIS A 144 6.79 27.93 -56.61
C HIS A 144 7.89 28.94 -56.88
#